data_AF-A0A8C6EJJ8-F1
#
_entry.id   AF-A0A8C6EJJ8-F1
#
_cell.length_a   1.000
_cell.length_b   1.000
_cell.length_c   1.000
_cell.angle_alpha   90.00
_cell.angle_beta   90.00
_cell.angle_gamma   90.00
#
_symmetry.space_group_name_H-M   'P 1'
#
loop_
_entity.id
_entity.type
_entity.pdbx_description
1 polymer ?
#
loop_
_entity_poly.entity_id
_entity_poly.type
_entity_poly.pdbx_seq_one_letter_code
_entity_poly.pdbx_strand_id
1 'polypeptide(L)' 'MDALDRVVKPKTKRAKRFLEKREPKLSENIKNAMLIKGGNANATVTQVLRDVKYYISHINTNHSLHIFPNF' A
#
# COMPACT_ATOMS: atom_id res chain seq x y z
N MET A 1 3.76 4.09 31.01
CA MET A 1 3.91 4.77 29.71
C MET A 1 2.81 4.23 28.82
N ASP A 2 1.74 5.00 28.70
CA ASP A 2 0.55 4.62 27.95
C ASP A 2 0.87 4.59 26.44
N ALA A 3 0.31 3.65 25.68
CA ALA A 3 0.64 3.47 24.25
C ALA A 3 0.36 4.73 23.41
N LEU A 4 -0.49 5.62 23.93
CA LEU A 4 -0.84 6.91 23.36
C LEU A 4 0.29 7.94 23.40
N ASP A 5 1.24 7.82 24.34
CA ASP A 5 2.32 8.81 24.54
C ASP A 5 3.42 8.72 23.46
N ARG A 6 3.41 7.64 22.67
CA ARG A 6 4.33 7.42 21.55
C ARG A 6 3.80 7.96 20.21
N VAL A 7 2.55 8.45 20.17
CA VAL A 7 1.92 8.94 18.94
C VAL A 7 2.37 10.38 18.68
N VAL A 8 3.45 10.52 17.91
CA VAL A 8 3.98 11.82 17.50
C VAL A 8 2.94 12.55 16.65
N LYS A 9 2.40 13.66 17.18
CA LYS A 9 1.48 14.53 16.44
C LYS A 9 2.16 15.05 15.16
N PRO A 10 1.48 14.99 13.99
CA PRO A 10 2.06 15.40 12.73
C PRO A 10 2.35 16.91 12.73
N LYS A 11 3.59 17.28 12.43
CA LYS A 11 4.02 18.69 12.34
C LYS A 11 3.59 19.38 11.05
N THR A 12 3.29 18.62 9.99
CA THR A 12 2.96 19.15 8.65
C THR A 12 1.58 18.73 8.18
N LYS A 13 0.92 19.59 7.38
CA LYS A 13 -0.40 19.30 6.78
C LYS A 13 -0.40 18.00 5.94
N ARG A 14 0.72 17.72 5.25
CA ARG A 14 0.88 16.49 4.45
C ARG A 14 0.89 15.24 5.34
N ALA A 15 1.65 15.25 6.42
CA ALA A 15 1.71 14.13 7.36
C ALA A 15 0.35 13.90 8.05
N LYS A 16 -0.37 14.97 8.38
CA LYS A 16 -1.73 14.88 8.94
C LYS A 16 -2.68 14.15 7.99
N ARG A 17 -2.77 14.59 6.73
CA ARG A 17 -3.61 13.93 5.71
C ARG A 17 -3.26 12.46 5.49
N PHE A 18 -1.98 12.11 5.60
CA PHE A 18 -1.52 10.74 5.47
C PHE A 18 -2.02 9.84 6.62
N LEU A 19 -2.02 10.35 7.86
CA LEU A 19 -2.57 9.65 9.02
C LEU A 19 -4.10 9.57 8.93
N GLU A 20 -4.79 10.67 8.63
CA GLU A 20 -6.25 10.72 8.43
C GLU A 20 -6.72 9.75 7.33
N LYS A 21 -5.92 9.54 6.28
CA LYS A 21 -6.23 8.55 5.23
C LYS A 21 -6.14 7.10 5.73
N ARG A 22 -5.35 6.84 6.77
CA ARG A 22 -5.10 5.52 7.37
C ARG A 22 -5.99 5.21 8.57
N GLU A 23 -6.63 6.22 9.14
CA GLU A 23 -7.58 6.04 10.24
C GLU A 23 -8.81 5.22 9.79
N PRO A 24 -9.40 4.43 10.70
CA PRO A 24 -10.61 3.66 10.42
C PRO A 24 -11.78 4.61 10.09
N LYS A 25 -12.63 4.21 9.12
CA LYS A 25 -13.77 4.99 8.64
C LYS A 25 -15.03 4.13 8.65
N LEU A 26 -16.19 4.77 8.81
CA LEU A 26 -17.49 4.10 8.72
C LEU A 26 -17.78 3.56 7.31
N SER A 27 -17.48 4.38 6.29
CA SER A 27 -17.45 3.95 4.89
C SER A 27 -16.00 3.67 4.50
N GLU A 28 -15.68 2.42 4.22
CA GLU A 28 -14.32 2.01 3.88
C GLU A 28 -13.86 2.58 2.54
N ASN A 29 -12.56 2.90 2.43
CA ASN A 29 -11.94 3.17 1.14
C ASN A 29 -11.66 1.82 0.44
N ILE A 30 -11.44 1.86 -0.88
CA ILE A 30 -10.97 0.67 -1.62
C ILE A 30 -9.64 0.18 -1.03
N LYS A 31 -9.52 -1.14 -0.86
CA LYS A 31 -8.34 -1.78 -0.25
C LYS A 31 -7.17 -1.81 -1.23
N ASN A 32 -5.99 -1.53 -0.71
CA ASN A 32 -4.75 -1.54 -1.50
C ASN A 32 -4.17 -2.94 -1.49
N ALA A 33 -3.89 -3.49 -2.67
CA ALA A 33 -3.20 -4.77 -2.78
C ALA A 33 -1.68 -4.56 -2.74
N MET A 34 -0.98 -5.46 -2.05
CA MET A 34 0.48 -5.56 -2.08
C MET A 34 0.86 -6.88 -2.75
N LEU A 35 1.55 -6.80 -3.89
CA LEU A 35 2.02 -7.96 -4.65
C LEU A 35 3.52 -8.12 -4.43
N ILE A 36 3.95 -9.24 -3.88
CA ILE A 36 5.36 -9.54 -3.58
C ILE A 36 5.77 -10.79 -4.34
N LYS A 37 6.87 -10.69 -5.08
CA LYS A 37 7.54 -11.85 -5.70
C LYS A 37 8.56 -12.41 -4.71
N GLY A 38 8.49 -13.71 -4.41
CA GLY A 38 9.56 -14.38 -3.64
C GLY A 38 10.83 -14.61 -4.47
N GLY A 39 11.95 -14.91 -3.79
CA GLY A 39 13.26 -15.11 -4.46
C GLY A 39 13.26 -16.20 -5.53
N ASN A 40 12.59 -17.33 -5.26
CA ASN A 40 12.47 -18.46 -6.19
C ASN A 40 11.09 -18.50 -6.87
N ALA A 41 10.75 -17.49 -7.65
CA ALA A 41 9.53 -17.50 -8.45
C ALA A 41 9.81 -17.70 -9.95
N ASN A 42 9.05 -18.59 -10.58
CA ASN A 42 9.14 -18.92 -12.00
C ASN A 42 8.77 -17.71 -12.89
N ALA A 43 9.28 -17.69 -14.13
CA ALA A 43 8.98 -16.67 -15.13
C ALA A 43 7.48 -16.51 -15.39
N THR A 44 6.73 -17.62 -15.43
CA THR A 44 5.26 -17.61 -15.59
C THR A 44 4.56 -16.89 -14.44
N VAL A 45 5.00 -17.12 -13.19
CA VAL A 45 4.45 -16.42 -12.01
C VAL A 45 4.72 -14.92 -12.11
N THR A 46 5.90 -14.54 -12.61
CA THR A 46 6.27 -13.13 -12.80
C THR A 46 5.45 -12.46 -13.92
N GLN A 47 5.03 -13.21 -14.95
CA GLN A 47 4.12 -12.72 -15.99
C GLN A 47 2.72 -12.50 -15.43
N VAL A 48 2.15 -13.49 -14.74
CA VAL A 48 0.82 -13.38 -14.11
C VAL A 48 0.76 -12.21 -13.13
N LEU A 49 1.80 -12.02 -12.30
CA LEU A 49 1.86 -10.89 -11.37
C LEU A 49 1.87 -9.53 -12.08
N ARG A 50 2.43 -9.43 -13.29
CA ARG A 50 2.37 -8.19 -14.09
C ARG A 50 0.98 -7.92 -14.64
N ASP A 51 0.30 -8.95 -15.12
CA ASP A 51 -1.06 -8.80 -15.67
C ASP A 51 -2.06 -8.43 -14.57
N VAL A 52 -1.96 -9.08 -13.41
CA VAL A 52 -2.77 -8.75 -12.23
C VAL A 52 -2.47 -7.34 -11.73
N LYS A 53 -1.19 -6.92 -11.71
CA LYS A 53 -0.82 -5.54 -11.39
C LYS A 53 -1.51 -4.55 -12.33
N TYR A 54 -1.47 -4.80 -13.63
CA TYR A 54 -2.08 -3.94 -14.63
C TYR A 54 -3.59 -3.78 -14.36
N TYR A 55 -4.29 -4.88 -14.12
CA TYR A 55 -5.73 -4.82 -13.80
C TYR A 55 -6.03 -4.01 -12.53
N ILE A 56 -5.25 -4.20 -11.46
CA ILE A 56 -5.43 -3.48 -10.19
C ILE A 56 -5.17 -1.98 -10.35
N SER A 57 -4.18 -1.58 -11.15
CA SER A 57 -3.89 -0.15 -11.38
C SER A 57 -4.92 0.53 -12.26
N HIS A 58 -5.58 -0.20 -13.18
CA HIS A 58 -6.62 0.37 -14.05
C HIS A 58 -7.91 0.67 -13.28
N ILE A 59 -8.20 -0.10 -12.24
CA ILE A 59 -9.36 0.16 -11.36
C ILE A 59 -9.07 1.32 -10.39
N ASN A 60 -7.81 1.57 -10.05
CA ASN A 60 -7.42 2.58 -9.08
C ASN A 60 -6.29 3.50 -9.60
N THR A 61 -6.69 4.66 -10.13
CA THR A 61 -5.80 5.71 -10.65
C THR A 61 -4.87 6.37 -9.62
N ASN A 62 -4.97 6.02 -8.32
CA ASN A 62 -4.27 6.71 -7.22
C ASN A 62 -3.29 5.86 -6.40
N HIS A 63 -2.90 4.66 -6.88
CA HIS A 63 -2.02 3.78 -6.10
C HIS A 63 -0.59 3.68 -6.67
N SER A 64 0.36 4.26 -5.93
CA SER A 64 1.79 4.01 -6.08
C SER A 64 2.10 2.59 -5.59
N LEU A 65 2.18 1.64 -6.53
CA LEU A 65 2.56 0.26 -6.22
C LEU A 65 4.08 0.20 -6.07
N HIS A 66 4.56 0.14 -4.83
CA HIS A 66 5.97 -0.19 -4.55
C HIS A 66 6.17 -1.68 -4.82
N ILE A 67 6.64 -2.02 -6.02
CA ILE A 67 7.35 -3.30 -6.21
C ILE A 67 8.68 -3.09 -5.50
N PHE A 68 8.87 -3.70 -4.34
CA PHE A 68 10.19 -3.71 -3.72
C PHE A 68 11.16 -4.40 -4.68
N PRO A 69 12.24 -3.72 -5.14
CA PRO A 69 13.30 -4.42 -5.83
C PRO A 69 13.90 -5.42 -4.83
N ASN A 70 13.78 -6.69 -5.22
CA ASN A 70 14.31 -7.91 -4.62
C ASN A 70 15.33 -7.76 -3.46
N PHE A 71 15.11 -8.54 -2.39
CA PHE A 71 16.22 -9.20 -1.68
C PHE A 71 16.81 -10.30 -2.59
#